data_AF-A0A924JT10-F1
#
_entry.id   AF-A0A924JT10-F1
#
_cell.length_a   1.000
_cell.length_b   1.000
_cell.length_c   1.000
_cell.angle_alpha   90.00
_cell.angle_beta   90.00
_cell.angle_gamma   90.00
#
_symmetry.space_group_name_H-M   'P 1'
#
loop_
_entity.id
_entity.type
_entity.pdbx_description
1 polymer ?
#
loop_
_entity_poly.entity_id
_entity_poly.type
_entity_poly.pdbx_seq_one_letter_code
_entity_poly.pdbx_strand_id
1 'polypeptide(L)'
;MATAAVVGPDTSGSSSKAGLAGLTRNVAHAHRWGKIRINGLNIGWTETDGEDFVQRALHGADDNWLEKANASQPMGKLGQVDEIAEFVVFLLSGRSGRKGGPDRSQLGS
;
A
#
# COMPACT_ATOMS: atom_id res chain seq x y z
N MET A 1 12.59 6.94 7.15
CA MET A 1 12.95 6.12 5.97
C MET A 1 11.64 5.85 5.24
N ALA A 2 11.54 6.14 3.95
CA ALA A 2 10.27 6.16 3.20
C ALA A 2 10.22 5.05 2.15
N THR A 3 9.08 4.36 2.06
CA THR A 3 8.76 3.31 1.08
C THR A 3 7.30 3.52 0.60
N ALA A 4 7.02 3.29 -0.71
CA ALA A 4 5.73 3.52 -1.38
C ALA A 4 5.45 2.47 -2.51
N ALA A 5 4.17 2.25 -2.92
CA ALA A 5 3.72 1.44 -4.10
C ALA A 5 2.55 2.11 -4.89
N VAL A 6 1.76 1.49 -5.82
CA VAL A 6 0.51 1.99 -6.58
C VAL A 6 -0.82 1.12 -6.50
N VAL A 7 -2.05 1.67 -6.78
CA VAL A 7 -3.39 1.00 -7.01
C VAL A 7 -3.97 1.23 -8.41
N GLY A 8 -4.48 0.17 -9.06
CA GLY A 8 -5.65 0.11 -9.99
C GLY A 8 -5.69 0.91 -11.32
N PRO A 9 -6.36 0.40 -12.38
CA PRO A 9 -6.15 0.74 -13.80
C PRO A 9 -6.68 2.09 -14.32
N ASP A 10 -7.17 2.98 -13.46
CA ASP A 10 -7.62 4.32 -13.81
C ASP A 10 -6.43 5.28 -14.00
N THR A 11 -6.09 5.56 -15.27
CA THR A 11 -4.98 6.42 -15.71
C THR A 11 -5.02 7.82 -15.11
N SER A 12 -6.20 8.31 -14.71
CA SER A 12 -6.40 9.61 -14.03
C SER A 12 -5.93 9.61 -12.57
N GLY A 13 -6.02 8.50 -11.84
CA GLY A 13 -5.53 8.38 -10.46
C GLY A 13 -4.02 8.26 -10.34
N SER A 14 -3.31 7.99 -11.44
CA SER A 14 -1.86 7.75 -11.47
C SER A 14 -1.04 8.96 -11.00
N SER A 15 -1.45 10.19 -11.36
CA SER A 15 -0.78 11.43 -11.00
C SER A 15 -0.94 11.75 -9.50
N SER A 16 -2.15 11.61 -8.96
CA SER A 16 -2.41 11.75 -7.52
C SER A 16 -1.68 10.69 -6.70
N LYS A 17 -1.66 9.43 -7.17
CA LYS A 17 -0.91 8.32 -6.54
C LYS A 17 0.60 8.61 -6.55
N ALA A 18 1.15 9.12 -7.65
CA ALA A 18 2.56 9.53 -7.74
C ALA A 18 2.87 10.73 -6.82
N GLY A 19 1.97 11.70 -6.73
CA GLY A 19 2.08 12.84 -5.81
C GLY A 19 2.12 12.39 -4.34
N LEU A 20 1.26 11.45 -3.95
CA LEU A 20 1.24 10.89 -2.60
C LEU A 20 2.55 10.16 -2.24
N ALA A 21 3.17 9.47 -3.20
CA ALA A 21 4.48 8.85 -3.00
C ALA A 21 5.57 9.90 -2.74
N GLY A 22 5.57 11.01 -3.50
CA GLY A 22 6.47 12.15 -3.29
C GLY A 22 6.26 12.82 -1.93
N LEU A 23 5.01 13.07 -1.56
CA LEU A 23 4.64 13.65 -0.26
C LEU A 23 5.12 12.78 0.91
N THR A 24 4.83 11.48 0.86
CA THR A 24 5.22 10.50 1.89
C THR A 24 6.73 10.56 2.15
N ARG A 25 7.54 10.65 1.09
CA ARG A 25 9.00 10.76 1.19
C ARG A 25 9.40 12.07 1.88
N ASN A 26 8.83 13.20 1.48
CA ASN A 26 9.18 14.50 2.05
C ASN A 26 8.85 14.59 3.54
N VAL A 27 7.65 14.15 3.96
CA VAL A 27 7.26 14.18 5.38
C VAL A 27 8.13 13.22 6.20
N ALA A 28 8.47 12.04 5.66
CA ALA A 28 9.35 11.10 6.34
C ALA A 28 10.77 11.67 6.56
N HIS A 29 11.26 12.49 5.63
CA HIS A 29 12.53 13.19 5.79
C HIS A 29 12.45 14.29 6.85
N ALA A 30 11.35 15.05 6.88
CA ALA A 30 11.13 16.13 7.84
C ALA A 30 11.04 15.63 9.29
N HIS A 31 10.45 14.45 9.53
CA HIS A 31 10.22 13.93 10.89
C HIS A 31 11.19 12.83 11.32
N ARG A 32 12.29 12.63 10.59
CA ARG A 32 13.27 11.56 10.89
C ARG A 32 13.90 11.68 12.28
N TRP A 33 14.07 12.90 12.80
CA TRP A 33 14.66 13.13 14.13
C TRP A 33 13.64 13.07 15.27
N GLY A 34 12.35 13.23 14.96
CA GLY A 34 11.24 13.04 15.90
C GLY A 34 10.89 11.56 16.14
N LYS A 35 11.64 10.63 15.53
CA LYS A 35 11.40 9.16 15.57
C LYS A 35 10.00 8.75 15.08
N ILE A 36 9.33 9.58 14.27
CA ILE A 36 8.04 9.27 13.65
C ILE A 36 8.28 8.46 12.36
N ARG A 37 7.54 7.37 12.18
CA ARG A 37 7.58 6.53 10.97
C ARG A 37 6.40 6.85 10.07
N ILE A 38 6.66 6.94 8.79
CA ILE A 38 5.68 7.26 7.76
C ILE A 38 5.85 6.24 6.64
N ASN A 39 4.76 5.53 6.33
CA ASN A 39 4.72 4.48 5.32
C ASN A 39 3.68 4.86 4.26
N GLY A 40 4.01 4.63 2.98
CA GLY A 40 3.04 4.66 1.90
C GLY A 40 2.68 3.21 1.55
N LEU A 41 1.39 2.88 1.64
CA LEU A 41 0.86 1.64 1.12
C LEU A 41 0.06 1.95 -0.12
N ASN A 42 0.20 1.10 -1.12
CA ASN A 42 -0.60 1.20 -2.30
C ASN A 42 -0.81 -0.22 -2.82
N ILE A 43 -2.07 -0.53 -3.01
CA ILE A 43 -2.63 -1.87 -3.14
C ILE A 43 -3.15 -2.04 -4.56
N GLY A 44 -3.05 -3.21 -5.18
CA GLY A 44 -3.65 -3.42 -6.50
C GLY A 44 -5.19 -3.29 -6.49
N TRP A 45 -5.82 -3.61 -7.63
CA TRP A 45 -7.27 -3.81 -7.64
C TRP A 45 -7.63 -4.88 -6.59
N THR A 46 -8.50 -4.51 -5.66
CA THR A 46 -8.78 -5.27 -4.44
C THR A 46 -10.23 -5.67 -4.44
N GLU A 47 -10.49 -6.94 -4.16
CA GLU A 47 -11.83 -7.46 -3.98
C GLU A 47 -12.41 -6.92 -2.67
N THR A 48 -13.47 -6.13 -2.77
CA THR A 48 -14.19 -5.59 -1.61
C THR A 48 -15.68 -5.57 -1.91
N ASP A 49 -16.52 -5.61 -0.88
CA ASP A 49 -17.98 -5.49 -1.04
C ASP A 49 -18.37 -4.20 -1.78
N GLY A 50 -17.64 -3.10 -1.54
CA GLY A 50 -17.85 -1.84 -2.24
C GLY A 50 -17.50 -1.91 -3.73
N GLU A 51 -16.44 -2.64 -4.07
CA GLU A 51 -16.05 -2.86 -5.46
C GLU A 51 -17.05 -3.75 -6.19
N ASP A 52 -17.52 -4.84 -5.56
CA ASP A 52 -18.58 -5.69 -6.14
C ASP A 52 -19.86 -4.88 -6.41
N PHE A 53 -20.26 -4.03 -5.46
CA PHE A 53 -21.37 -3.11 -5.64
C PHE A 53 -21.15 -2.16 -6.83
N VAL A 54 -19.97 -1.52 -6.93
CA VAL A 54 -19.64 -0.60 -8.04
C VAL A 54 -19.68 -1.33 -9.39
N GLN A 55 -19.05 -2.50 -9.49
CA GLN A 55 -19.02 -3.28 -10.73
C GLN A 55 -20.43 -3.67 -11.19
N ARG A 56 -21.28 -4.14 -10.27
CA ARG A 56 -22.66 -4.54 -10.61
C ARG A 56 -23.56 -3.34 -10.88
N ALA A 57 -23.56 -2.33 -10.01
CA ALA A 57 -24.51 -1.23 -10.05
C ALA A 57 -24.16 -0.14 -11.06
N LEU A 58 -22.86 0.14 -11.27
CA LEU A 58 -22.39 1.22 -12.14
C LEU A 58 -21.83 0.72 -13.47
N HIS A 59 -21.28 -0.49 -13.49
CA HIS A 59 -20.67 -1.08 -14.69
C HIS A 59 -21.47 -2.24 -15.30
N GLY A 60 -22.59 -2.62 -14.68
CA GLY A 60 -23.47 -3.68 -15.20
C GLY A 60 -22.78 -5.04 -15.30
N ALA A 61 -21.83 -5.30 -14.40
CA ALA A 61 -21.02 -6.50 -14.44
C ALA A 61 -21.84 -7.77 -14.17
N ASP A 62 -21.56 -8.82 -14.95
CA ASP A 62 -22.19 -10.15 -14.81
C ASP A 62 -21.84 -10.82 -13.47
N ASP A 63 -22.59 -11.84 -13.08
CA ASP A 63 -22.32 -12.62 -11.85
C ASP A 63 -20.92 -13.25 -11.81
N ASN A 64 -20.30 -13.52 -12.97
CA ASN A 64 -18.96 -14.09 -13.08
C ASN A 64 -17.85 -13.04 -13.25
N TRP A 65 -18.14 -11.75 -13.00
CA TRP A 65 -17.15 -10.68 -13.19
C TRP A 65 -15.89 -10.90 -12.34
N LEU A 66 -16.04 -11.34 -11.10
CA LEU A 66 -14.93 -11.53 -10.17
C LEU A 66 -13.99 -12.64 -10.67
N GLU A 67 -14.55 -13.72 -11.20
CA GLU A 67 -13.78 -14.84 -11.75
C GLU A 67 -12.99 -14.41 -12.99
N LYS A 68 -13.62 -13.63 -13.88
CA LYS A 68 -12.95 -13.00 -15.04
C LYS A 68 -11.85 -12.02 -14.60
N ALA A 69 -12.13 -11.19 -13.60
CA ALA A 69 -11.20 -10.22 -13.05
C ALA A 69 -9.98 -10.91 -12.43
N ASN A 70 -10.18 -11.94 -11.62
CA ASN A 70 -9.14 -12.78 -11.03
C ASN A 70 -8.25 -13.41 -12.11
N ALA A 71 -8.86 -14.03 -13.13
CA ALA A 71 -8.13 -14.66 -14.23
C ALA A 71 -7.29 -13.66 -15.06
N SER A 72 -7.67 -12.39 -15.09
CA SER A 72 -6.91 -11.32 -15.78
C SER A 72 -5.71 -10.80 -14.98
N GLN A 73 -5.62 -11.10 -13.68
CA GLN A 73 -4.48 -10.64 -12.87
C GLN A 73 -3.26 -11.55 -13.09
N PRO A 74 -2.03 -11.02 -13.07
CA PRO A 74 -0.82 -11.83 -13.23
C PRO A 74 -0.69 -12.98 -12.22
N MET A 75 -1.24 -12.80 -11.01
CA MET A 75 -1.24 -13.82 -9.96
C MET A 75 -2.53 -14.65 -9.92
N GLY A 76 -3.44 -14.46 -10.88
CA GLY A 76 -4.72 -15.17 -10.93
C GLY A 76 -5.71 -14.78 -9.84
N LYS A 77 -5.44 -13.74 -9.06
CA LYS A 77 -6.30 -13.21 -8.01
C LYS A 77 -6.18 -11.70 -7.85
N LEU A 78 -7.29 -11.05 -7.51
CA LEU A 78 -7.32 -9.68 -6.99
C LEU A 78 -6.71 -9.64 -5.60
N GLY A 79 -6.29 -8.45 -5.18
CA GLY A 79 -5.86 -8.21 -3.81
C GLY A 79 -6.99 -8.55 -2.84
N GLN A 80 -6.63 -9.15 -1.70
CA GLN A 80 -7.58 -9.52 -0.66
C GLN A 80 -7.45 -8.56 0.53
N VAL A 81 -8.58 -8.17 1.13
CA VAL A 81 -8.61 -7.21 2.24
C VAL A 81 -7.79 -7.68 3.44
N ASP A 82 -7.85 -8.97 3.76
CA ASP A 82 -7.11 -9.54 4.89
C ASP A 82 -5.60 -9.48 4.69
N GLU A 83 -5.12 -9.79 3.48
CA GLU A 83 -3.69 -9.69 3.14
C GLU A 83 -3.17 -8.25 3.27
N ILE A 84 -4.00 -7.28 2.86
CA ILE A 84 -3.70 -5.86 2.99
C ILE A 84 -3.67 -5.44 4.47
N ALA A 85 -4.64 -5.89 5.26
CA ALA A 85 -4.71 -5.61 6.69
C ALA A 85 -3.49 -6.16 7.43
N GLU A 86 -3.06 -7.39 7.13
CA GLU A 86 -1.83 -7.97 7.67
C GLU A 86 -0.60 -7.13 7.32
N PHE A 87 -0.52 -6.64 6.08
CA PHE A 87 0.58 -5.79 5.66
C PHE A 87 0.58 -4.43 6.37
N VAL A 88 -0.60 -3.84 6.62
CA VAL A 88 -0.74 -2.63 7.44
C VAL A 88 -0.26 -2.90 8.87
N VAL A 89 -0.66 -4.01 9.47
CA VAL A 89 -0.19 -4.41 10.81
C VAL A 89 1.32 -4.58 10.83
N PHE A 90 1.91 -5.19 9.80
CA PHE A 90 3.36 -5.29 9.66
C PHE A 90 4.03 -3.91 9.61
N LEU A 91 3.51 -2.98 8.80
CA LEU A 91 4.02 -1.61 8.69
C LEU A 91 3.91 -0.84 10.02
N LEU A 92 2.86 -1.08 10.80
CA LEU A 92 2.68 -0.47 12.12
C LEU A 92 3.55 -1.13 13.19
N SER A 93 3.90 -2.40 13.04
CA SER A 93 4.75 -3.12 13.98
C SER A 93 6.18 -2.57 14.02
N GLY A 94 6.92 -2.87 15.10
CA GLY A 94 8.36 -2.56 15.20
C GLY A 94 9.23 -3.35 14.21
N ARG A 95 8.69 -4.38 13.54
CA ARG A 95 9.43 -5.24 12.60
C ARG A 95 9.73 -4.57 11.27
N SER A 96 8.89 -3.62 10.85
CA SER A 96 9.12 -2.84 9.63
C SER A 96 10.13 -1.70 9.81
N GLY A 97 10.56 -1.43 11.06
CA GLY A 97 11.65 -0.53 11.37
C GLY A 97 13.01 -1.14 11.06
N ARG A 98 13.94 -0.36 10.53
CA ARG A 98 15.33 -0.80 10.31
C ARG A 98 15.96 -1.18 11.65
N LYS A 99 16.29 -2.46 11.84
CA LYS A 99 17.18 -2.89 12.95
C LYS A 99 18.61 -2.47 12.59
N GLY A 100 19.12 -1.43 13.23
CA GLY A 100 20.47 -0.93 13.00
C GLY A 100 20.52 0.60 12.93
N GLY A 101 20.45 1.24 14.09
CA GLY A 101 21.18 2.49 14.30
C GLY A 101 22.56 2.14 14.86
N PRO A 102 23.61 2.93 14.61
CA PRO A 102 24.92 2.67 15.18
C PRO A 102 24.79 2.61 16.71
N ASP A 103 25.26 1.51 17.28
CA ASP A 103 25.42 1.38 18.71
C ASP A 103 26.41 2.47 19.18
N ARG A 104 25.90 3.44 19.94
CA ARG A 104 26.72 4.54 20.46
C ARG A 104 27.54 4.13 21.68
N SER A 105 27.42 2.89 22.18
CA SER A 105 28.24 2.41 23.30
C SER A 105 29.68 2.06 22.89
N GLN A 106 30.05 2.23 21.62
CA GLN A 106 31.40 1.93 21.09
C GLN A 106 32.22 3.20 20.75
N LEU A 107 31.72 4.40 21.05
CA LEU A 107 32.36 5.70 20.73
C LEU A 107 32.92 6.43 21.96
N GLY A 108 33.32 5.67 22.98
CA GLY A 108 33.92 6.21 24.19
C GLY A 108 35.05 5.31 24.71
N SER A 109 36.24 5.49 24.14
CA SER A 109 37.54 5.19 24.75
C SER A 109 38.60 6.09 24.13
#